data_AF-A0A645C0C4-F1
#
_entry.id   AF-A0A645C0C4-F1
#
_cell.length_a   1.000
_cell.length_b   1.000
_cell.length_c   1.000
_cell.angle_alpha   90.00
_cell.angle_beta   90.00
_cell.angle_gamma   90.00
#
_symmetry.space_group_name_H-M   'P 1'
#
loop_
_entity.id
_entity.type
_entity.pdbx_description
1 polymer ?
#
loop_
_entity_poly.entity_id
_entity_poly.type
_entity_poly.pdbx_seq_one_letter_code
_entity_poly.pdbx_strand_id
1 'polypeptide(L)'
;MFYIKTKQYCGKTINIEISDENVFTRCPGCGREMPVDLADIFADGEGDLFSTKIFCAACTKTSAEDRFSPKDAKLATDGITVLANVLRKAGYWKELSALFDQFEIEDMRDLEPDQMRAFSDALTSLAVMGGLV
;
A
#
# COMPACT_ATOMS: atom_id res chain seq x y z
N MET A 1 -29.67 10.96 -14.02
CA MET A 1 -29.84 12.22 -13.25
C MET A 1 -29.99 11.85 -11.78
N PHE A 2 -28.98 12.13 -10.97
CA PHE A 2 -29.01 11.89 -9.51
C PHE A 2 -29.19 13.22 -8.78
N TYR A 3 -29.75 13.21 -7.58
CA TYR A 3 -29.93 14.40 -6.77
C TYR A 3 -29.91 14.07 -5.28
N ILE A 4 -29.45 15.00 -4.46
CA ILE A 4 -29.52 14.93 -3.00
C ILE A 4 -30.87 15.52 -2.57
N LYS A 5 -31.61 14.76 -1.77
CA LYS A 5 -32.88 15.20 -1.16
C LYS A 5 -32.74 15.27 0.35
N THR A 6 -32.87 16.46 0.92
CA THR A 6 -32.79 16.67 2.36
C THR A 6 -34.00 17.43 2.87
N LYS A 7 -34.60 16.94 3.97
CA LYS A 7 -35.66 17.64 4.69
C LYS A 7 -35.04 18.48 5.81
N GLN A 8 -35.30 19.78 5.78
CA GLN A 8 -34.90 20.69 6.84
C GLN A 8 -35.84 20.58 8.05
N TYR A 9 -35.36 21.05 9.21
CA TYR A 9 -36.14 21.12 10.45
C TYR A 9 -37.46 21.90 10.29
N CYS A 10 -37.47 22.93 9.44
CA CYS A 10 -38.66 23.72 9.12
C CYS A 10 -39.67 23.02 8.20
N GLY A 11 -39.46 21.75 7.84
CA GLY A 11 -40.33 20.96 6.97
C GLY A 11 -40.10 21.19 5.46
N LYS A 12 -39.29 22.18 5.08
CA LYS A 12 -38.90 22.41 3.67
C LYS A 12 -37.97 21.30 3.17
N THR A 13 -38.11 20.95 1.89
CA THR A 13 -37.20 19.99 1.23
C THR A 13 -36.28 20.75 0.30
N ILE A 14 -34.97 20.48 0.40
CA ILE A 14 -33.96 20.95 -0.55
C ILE A 14 -33.62 19.77 -1.46
N ASN A 15 -33.64 20.03 -2.77
CA ASN A 15 -33.15 19.13 -3.80
C ASN A 15 -31.95 19.78 -4.48
N ILE A 16 -30.82 19.09 -4.53
CA ILE A 16 -29.61 19.55 -5.23
C ILE A 16 -29.30 18.49 -6.27
N GLU A 17 -29.35 18.86 -7.55
CA GLU A 17 -28.93 17.97 -8.63
C GLU A 17 -27.44 17.69 -8.51
N ILE A 18 -27.02 16.46 -8.81
CA ILE A 18 -25.61 16.07 -8.80
C ILE A 18 -25.08 16.23 -10.23
N SER A 19 -24.08 17.10 -10.39
CA SER A 19 -23.34 17.37 -11.64
C SER A 19 -21.84 17.19 -11.44
N ASP A 20 -21.08 17.16 -12.52
CA ASP A 20 -19.61 17.17 -12.52
C ASP A 20 -19.00 18.42 -11.86
N GLU A 21 -19.76 19.51 -11.75
CA GLU A 21 -19.32 20.76 -11.12
C GLU A 21 -19.53 20.80 -9.60
N ASN A 22 -20.36 19.92 -9.04
CA ASN A 22 -20.77 20.00 -7.63
C ASN A 22 -20.48 18.76 -6.79
N VAL A 23 -19.65 17.86 -7.32
CA VAL A 23 -19.18 16.67 -6.60
C VAL A 23 -17.75 16.86 -6.12
N PHE A 24 -17.58 16.79 -4.81
CA PHE A 24 -16.30 16.95 -4.14
C PHE A 24 -16.09 15.87 -3.09
N THR A 25 -14.83 15.56 -2.83
CA THR A 25 -14.42 14.73 -1.70
C THR A 25 -13.27 15.38 -0.94
N ARG A 26 -12.95 14.85 0.24
CA ARG A 26 -11.81 15.29 1.05
C ARG A 26 -10.80 14.16 1.16
N CYS A 27 -9.55 14.47 0.86
CA CYS A 27 -8.47 13.51 0.99
C CYS A 27 -8.34 13.08 2.47
N PRO A 28 -8.42 11.78 2.80
CA PRO A 28 -8.29 11.31 4.18
C PRO A 28 -6.91 11.58 4.81
N GLY A 29 -5.86 11.70 3.98
CA GLY A 29 -4.50 11.95 4.46
C GLY A 29 -4.22 13.39 4.87
N CYS A 30 -4.69 14.37 4.08
CA CYS A 30 -4.37 15.79 4.31
C CYS A 30 -5.58 16.72 4.49
N GLY A 31 -6.82 16.20 4.35
CA GLY A 31 -8.06 16.95 4.48
C GLY A 31 -8.38 17.90 3.30
N ARG A 32 -7.52 17.98 2.28
CA ARG A 32 -7.73 18.82 1.10
C ARG A 32 -9.00 18.41 0.35
N GLU A 33 -9.83 19.40 0.02
CA GLU A 33 -10.99 19.22 -0.83
C GLU A 33 -10.59 19.18 -2.31
N MET A 34 -11.22 18.30 -3.07
CA MET A 34 -10.90 18.05 -4.47
C MET A 34 -12.16 17.65 -5.25
N PRO A 35 -12.34 18.18 -6.48
CA PRO A 35 -13.42 17.75 -7.36
C PRO A 35 -13.18 16.30 -7.79
N VAL A 36 -14.27 15.56 -8.01
CA VAL A 36 -14.16 14.17 -8.47
C VAL A 36 -15.25 13.80 -9.47
N ASP A 37 -14.92 12.88 -10.37
CA ASP A 37 -15.86 12.28 -11.30
C ASP A 37 -16.33 10.92 -10.78
N LEU A 38 -17.61 10.83 -10.37
CA LEU A 38 -18.18 9.59 -9.86
C LEU A 38 -18.21 8.47 -10.91
N ALA A 39 -18.35 8.81 -12.20
CA ALA A 39 -18.36 7.82 -13.27
C ALA A 39 -16.98 7.16 -13.42
N ASP A 40 -15.91 7.94 -13.28
CA ASP A 40 -14.53 7.45 -13.30
C ASP A 40 -14.22 6.61 -12.03
N ILE A 41 -14.61 7.11 -10.85
CA ILE A 41 -14.35 6.41 -9.58
C ILE A 41 -14.96 5.01 -9.53
N PHE A 42 -16.18 4.85 -10.04
CA PHE A 42 -16.92 3.59 -9.96
C PHE A 42 -16.99 2.84 -11.29
N ALA A 43 -16.12 3.17 -12.25
CA ALA A 43 -16.11 2.57 -13.59
C ALA A 43 -15.81 1.06 -13.56
N ASP A 44 -15.02 0.60 -12.59
CA ASP A 44 -14.64 -0.80 -12.41
C ASP A 44 -15.71 -1.64 -11.70
N GLY A 45 -16.76 -1.00 -11.18
CA GLY A 45 -17.81 -1.64 -10.40
C GLY A 45 -17.42 -2.00 -8.97
N GLU A 46 -16.25 -1.56 -8.50
CA GLU A 46 -15.77 -1.78 -7.14
C GLU A 46 -15.94 -0.51 -6.28
N GLY A 47 -16.37 -0.68 -5.04
CA GLY A 47 -16.55 0.43 -4.08
C GLY A 47 -17.96 1.01 -4.01
N ASP A 48 -18.13 2.01 -3.14
CA ASP A 48 -19.43 2.65 -2.85
C ASP A 48 -19.28 4.11 -2.39
N LEU A 49 -20.40 4.86 -2.35
CA LEU A 49 -20.42 6.29 -1.99
C LEU A 49 -20.08 6.60 -0.52
N PHE A 50 -19.99 5.59 0.35
CA PHE A 50 -19.79 5.75 1.79
C PHE A 50 -18.38 5.34 2.23
N SER A 51 -17.85 4.24 1.69
CA SER A 51 -16.62 3.61 2.13
C SER A 51 -15.43 3.87 1.20
N THR A 52 -15.68 4.23 -0.07
CA THR A 52 -14.61 4.53 -1.03
C THR A 52 -13.84 5.79 -0.61
N LYS A 53 -12.53 5.63 -0.45
CA LYS A 53 -11.60 6.69 -0.05
C LYS A 53 -10.74 7.12 -1.24
N ILE A 54 -10.73 8.43 -1.49
CA ILE A 54 -9.97 9.01 -2.61
C ILE A 54 -8.85 9.88 -2.05
N PHE A 55 -7.62 9.56 -2.43
CA PHE A 55 -6.43 10.29 -2.02
C PHE A 55 -6.05 11.32 -3.08
N CYS A 56 -5.58 12.49 -2.64
CA CYS A 56 -5.07 13.49 -3.57
C CYS A 56 -3.73 13.03 -4.15
N ALA A 57 -3.37 13.55 -5.32
CA ALA A 57 -2.12 13.18 -6.00
C ALA A 57 -0.85 13.34 -5.14
N ALA A 58 -0.86 14.28 -4.17
CA ALA A 58 0.27 14.44 -3.24
C ALA A 58 0.34 13.28 -2.23
N CYS A 59 -0.78 12.94 -1.59
CA CYS A 59 -0.82 11.83 -0.63
C CYS A 59 -0.60 10.48 -1.31
N THR A 60 -1.07 10.28 -2.55
CA THR A 60 -0.82 9.04 -3.30
C THR A 60 0.68 8.82 -3.55
N LYS A 61 1.45 9.89 -3.75
CA LYS A 61 2.91 9.82 -3.93
C LYS A 61 3.62 9.48 -2.63
N THR A 62 3.21 10.07 -1.51
CA THR A 62 3.73 9.71 -0.18
C THR A 62 3.39 8.26 0.17
N SER A 63 2.18 7.80 -0.16
CA SER A 63 1.76 6.41 0.01
C SER A 63 2.38 5.42 -0.99
N ALA A 64 3.18 5.86 -1.97
CA ALA A 64 4.02 4.96 -2.75
C ALA A 64 5.35 4.69 -2.03
N GLU A 65 5.77 5.60 -1.15
CA GLU A 65 6.98 5.47 -0.33
C GLU A 65 6.68 4.80 1.03
N ASP A 66 5.42 4.90 1.53
CA ASP A 66 4.96 4.39 2.82
C ASP A 66 4.07 3.12 2.77
N ARG A 67 4.03 2.39 1.63
CA ARG A 67 3.23 1.15 1.52
C ARG A 67 3.94 -0.06 2.16
N PHE A 68 3.96 -0.10 3.48
CA PHE A 68 3.94 -1.37 4.23
C PHE A 68 2.50 -1.67 4.65
N SER A 69 1.68 -2.18 3.73
CA SER A 69 0.41 -2.80 4.08
C SER A 69 0.68 -4.16 4.75
N PRO A 70 -0.11 -4.62 5.74
CA PRO A 70 0.01 -5.98 6.29
C PRO A 70 -0.12 -7.10 5.25
N LYS A 71 -0.85 -6.85 4.14
CA LYS A 71 -0.93 -7.77 3.00
C LYS A 71 0.34 -7.76 2.14
N ASP A 72 0.99 -6.59 2.01
CA ASP A 72 2.24 -6.44 1.26
C ASP A 72 3.44 -6.93 2.08
N ALA A 73 3.39 -6.83 3.42
CA ALA A 73 4.35 -7.44 4.33
C ALA A 73 4.38 -8.97 4.16
N LYS A 74 3.22 -9.61 3.98
CA LYS A 74 3.11 -11.06 3.73
C LYS A 74 3.65 -11.48 2.35
N LEU A 75 3.43 -10.67 1.31
CA LEU A 75 3.99 -10.88 -0.03
C LEU A 75 5.52 -10.64 -0.07
N ALA A 76 6.01 -9.66 0.69
CA ALA A 76 7.43 -9.35 0.81
C ALA A 76 8.17 -10.44 1.60
N THR A 77 7.60 -10.96 2.70
CA THR A 77 8.20 -12.09 3.43
C THR A 77 8.24 -13.38 2.61
N ASP A 78 7.23 -13.64 1.77
CA ASP A 78 7.23 -14.79 0.86
C ASP A 78 8.34 -14.68 -0.20
N GLY A 79 8.54 -13.50 -0.78
CA GLY A 79 9.62 -13.24 -1.75
C GLY A 79 11.02 -13.40 -1.16
N ILE A 80 11.25 -12.81 0.02
CA ILE A 80 12.50 -12.94 0.79
C ILE A 80 12.76 -14.42 1.14
N THR A 81 11.71 -15.14 1.55
CA THR A 81 11.78 -16.57 1.90
C THR A 81 12.19 -17.44 0.72
N VAL A 82 11.66 -17.15 -0.46
CA VAL A 82 12.03 -17.86 -1.69
C VAL A 82 13.50 -17.60 -2.03
N LEU A 83 13.93 -16.33 -2.01
CA LEU A 83 15.31 -15.96 -2.35
C LEU A 83 16.32 -16.59 -1.37
N ALA A 84 16.07 -16.51 -0.07
CA ALA A 84 16.92 -17.14 0.93
C ALA A 84 17.01 -18.66 0.74
N ASN A 85 15.90 -19.32 0.40
CA ASN A 85 15.90 -20.75 0.10
C ASN A 85 16.67 -21.10 -1.17
N VAL A 86 16.60 -20.26 -2.21
CA VAL A 86 17.38 -20.43 -3.44
C VAL A 86 18.88 -20.30 -3.14
N LEU A 87 19.28 -19.28 -2.38
CA LEU A 87 20.68 -19.06 -2.00
C LEU A 87 21.22 -20.20 -1.12
N ARG A 88 20.40 -20.70 -0.18
CA ARG A 88 20.73 -21.88 0.62
C ARG A 88 20.97 -23.11 -0.26
N LYS A 89 20.10 -23.35 -1.25
CA LYS A 89 20.27 -24.45 -2.22
C LYS A 89 21.46 -24.27 -3.14
N ALA A 90 21.84 -23.02 -3.43
CA ALA A 90 23.01 -22.68 -4.23
C ALA A 90 24.33 -22.73 -3.44
N GLY A 91 24.30 -23.03 -2.14
CA GLY A 91 25.51 -23.25 -1.32
C GLY A 91 25.95 -22.06 -0.46
N TYR A 92 25.22 -20.96 -0.46
CA TYR A 92 25.53 -19.73 0.29
C TYR A 92 25.12 -19.79 1.76
N TRP A 93 25.22 -20.95 2.40
CA TRP A 93 24.71 -21.16 3.76
C TRP A 93 25.54 -20.41 4.82
N LYS A 94 26.84 -20.20 4.60
CA LYS A 94 27.70 -19.45 5.54
C LYS A 94 27.38 -17.96 5.49
N GLU A 95 27.19 -17.44 4.29
CA GLU A 95 26.90 -16.04 4.02
C GLU A 95 25.49 -15.70 4.49
N LEU A 96 24.51 -16.59 4.30
CA LEU A 96 23.17 -16.47 4.87
C LEU A 96 23.18 -16.53 6.40
N SER A 97 23.95 -17.43 7.00
CA SER A 97 24.07 -17.50 8.47
C SER A 97 24.66 -16.22 9.04
N ALA A 98 25.73 -15.70 8.43
CA ALA A 98 26.32 -14.42 8.85
C ALA A 98 25.35 -13.25 8.69
N LEU A 99 24.49 -13.29 7.66
CA LEU A 99 23.44 -12.30 7.46
C LEU A 99 22.35 -12.41 8.55
N PHE A 100 21.96 -13.61 8.96
CA PHE A 100 20.99 -13.79 10.04
C PHE A 100 21.56 -13.30 11.37
N ASP A 101 22.83 -13.63 11.66
CA ASP A 101 23.55 -13.14 12.84
C ASP A 101 23.63 -11.60 12.87
N GLN A 102 23.84 -10.95 11.71
CA GLN A 102 23.90 -9.49 11.60
C GLN A 102 22.59 -8.81 11.97
N PHE A 103 21.45 -9.45 11.70
CA PHE A 103 20.12 -8.92 11.97
C PHE A 103 19.55 -9.44 13.30
N GLU A 104 20.32 -10.24 14.04
CA GLU A 104 19.93 -10.86 15.32
C GLU A 104 18.65 -11.71 15.20
N ILE A 105 18.48 -12.41 14.06
CA ILE A 105 17.32 -13.27 13.78
C ILE A 105 17.73 -14.75 13.66
N GLU A 106 16.88 -15.66 14.14
CA GLU A 106 17.07 -17.12 13.94
C GLU A 106 16.27 -17.63 12.72
N ASP A 107 15.07 -17.07 12.53
CA ASP A 107 14.17 -17.36 11.42
C ASP A 107 13.76 -16.06 10.71
N MET A 108 13.45 -16.14 9.42
CA MET A 108 12.96 -14.99 8.66
C MET A 108 11.63 -14.44 9.21
N ARG A 109 10.90 -15.24 10.00
CA ARG A 109 9.69 -14.80 10.72
C ARG A 109 9.99 -13.88 11.91
N ASP A 110 11.23 -13.85 12.38
CA ASP A 110 11.68 -12.99 13.50
C ASP A 110 12.12 -11.60 13.01
N LEU A 111 12.03 -11.35 11.70
CA LEU A 111 12.43 -10.08 11.09
C LEU A 111 11.41 -8.99 11.39
N GLU A 112 11.85 -7.94 12.09
CA GLU A 112 10.99 -6.81 12.44
C GLU A 112 10.66 -5.94 11.20
N PRO A 113 9.50 -5.27 11.16
CA PRO A 113 9.06 -4.49 9.99
C PRO A 113 10.03 -3.39 9.55
N ASP A 114 10.74 -2.77 10.49
CA ASP A 114 11.75 -1.75 10.24
C ASP A 114 13.06 -2.32 9.68
N GLN A 115 13.35 -3.60 9.94
CA GLN A 115 14.52 -4.32 9.42
C GLN A 115 14.31 -4.88 8.00
N MET A 116 13.05 -5.08 7.58
CA MET A 116 12.71 -5.75 6.31
C MET A 116 13.41 -5.20 5.07
N ARG A 117 13.51 -3.87 4.95
CA ARG A 117 14.14 -3.23 3.79
C ARG A 117 15.65 -3.50 3.74
N ALA A 118 16.33 -3.27 4.86
CA ALA A 118 17.78 -3.48 4.96
C ALA A 118 18.16 -4.95 4.74
N PHE A 119 17.35 -5.87 5.26
CA PHE A 119 17.56 -7.31 5.06
C PHE A 119 17.36 -7.71 3.61
N SER A 120 16.31 -7.22 2.95
CA SER A 120 16.04 -7.48 1.52
C SER A 120 17.18 -6.97 0.62
N ASP A 121 17.70 -5.77 0.89
CA ASP A 121 18.80 -5.19 0.12
C ASP A 121 20.09 -6.01 0.29
N ALA A 122 20.39 -6.43 1.52
CA ALA A 122 21.55 -7.27 1.81
C ALA A 122 21.45 -8.67 1.17
N LEU A 123 20.27 -9.29 1.23
CA LEU A 123 20.01 -10.59 0.59
C LEU A 123 20.12 -10.51 -0.94
N THR A 124 19.65 -9.42 -1.53
CA THR A 124 19.77 -9.16 -2.97
C THR A 124 21.23 -8.92 -3.36
N SER A 125 21.98 -8.17 -2.57
CA SER A 125 23.41 -7.96 -2.77
C SER A 125 24.18 -9.28 -2.74
N LEU A 126 23.86 -10.17 -1.80
CA LEU A 126 24.44 -11.52 -1.72
C LEU A 126 24.16 -12.33 -2.99
N ALA A 127 22.94 -12.27 -3.52
CA ALA A 127 22.58 -12.95 -4.76
C ALA A 127 23.32 -12.40 -5.99
N VAL A 128 23.52 -11.09 -6.07
CA VAL A 128 24.22 -10.44 -7.19
C VAL A 128 25.72 -10.68 -7.12
N MET A 129 26.31 -10.62 -5.93
CA MET A 129 27.75 -10.78 -5.72
C MET A 129 28.19 -12.26 -5.77
N GLY A 130 27.32 -13.20 -5.40
CA GLY A 130 27.57 -14.64 -5.55
C GLY A 130 27.60 -15.12 -7.01
N GLY A 131 26.91 -14.42 -7.92
CA GLY A 131 26.88 -14.78 -9.35
C GLY A 131 28.17 -14.49 -10.14
N LEU A 132 29.23 -13.99 -9.50
CA LEU A 132 30.52 -13.65 -10.12
C LEU A 132 31.64 -14.69 -9.86
N VAL A 133 31.30 -15.87 -9.36
CA VAL A 133 32.25 -17.00 -9.18
C VAL A 133 32.00 -18.10 -10.20
#